data_AF-A0A2U1KNN1-F1
#
_entry.id   AF-A0A2U1KNN1-F1
#
_cell.length_a   1.000
_cell.length_b   1.000
_cell.length_c   1.000
_cell.angle_alpha   90.00
_cell.angle_beta   90.00
_cell.angle_gamma   90.00
#
_symmetry.space_group_name_H-M   'P 1'
#
loop_
_entity.id
_entity.type
_entity.pdbx_description
1 polymer ?
#
loop_
_entity_poly.entity_id
_entity_poly.type
_entity_poly.pdbx_seq_one_letter_code
_entity_poly.pdbx_strand_id
1 'polypeptide(L)'
;MFRKNKVIVDEDGFIAIYGEWINTQMACLMIVVYAPQDVTSKRSLWIRLNNLVLSFQAASIVLGDFNEVRFESERLGSTFCKYGGKMFNDFIINTDLVDLPMGGRKFTRMNKHGTKLSKLDRILVSNHFIAKWPNAQLLALPRDLSDHCPIILKTHSVDYGPIPFKFFNSWLLNDELNTLICQNWPKQTNTITHQNSPHPAISLKQKFQVLKNVIQTNSLWRRFITSIYGEYGGLENVDNNTHGLPSSPWKSVIELKNHLSCFDINLHTVFTRKVEDGSWFKFWEDHWIGLCNLKTS
;
A
#
# COMPACT_ATOMS: atom_id res chain seq x y z
N MET A 1 -24.66 18.36 -5.89
CA MET A 1 -24.91 18.25 -7.35
C MET A 1 -23.83 19.05 -8.10
N PHE A 2 -23.30 18.53 -9.21
CA PHE A 2 -22.30 19.23 -10.04
C PHE A 2 -22.95 19.71 -11.34
N ARG A 3 -22.85 21.01 -11.63
CA ARG A 3 -23.35 21.62 -12.87
C ARG A 3 -22.21 21.73 -13.87
N LYS A 4 -22.33 21.02 -14.99
CA LYS A 4 -21.36 21.05 -16.09
C LYS A 4 -21.51 22.33 -16.91
N ASN A 5 -20.41 23.04 -17.15
CA ASN A 5 -20.39 24.25 -17.97
C ASN A 5 -19.66 24.04 -19.29
N LYS A 6 -18.50 23.38 -19.27
CA LYS A 6 -17.66 23.15 -20.45
C LYS A 6 -17.06 21.75 -20.41
N VAL A 7 -16.98 21.10 -21.56
CA VAL A 7 -16.22 19.86 -21.76
C VAL A 7 -15.05 20.18 -22.68
N ILE A 8 -13.87 19.71 -22.32
CA ILE A 8 -12.65 19.84 -23.08
C ILE A 8 -12.17 18.41 -23.30
N VAL A 9 -12.29 17.94 -24.53
CA VAL A 9 -11.83 16.61 -24.91
C VAL A 9 -10.49 16.78 -25.61
N ASP A 10 -9.54 15.97 -25.20
CA ASP A 10 -8.30 15.79 -25.94
C ASP A 10 -8.29 14.37 -26.50
N GLU A 11 -7.97 14.24 -27.78
CA GLU A 11 -8.00 12.94 -28.47
C GLU A 11 -6.98 11.96 -27.86
N ASP A 12 -5.93 12.47 -27.21
CA ASP A 12 -4.79 11.70 -26.71
C ASP A 12 -4.54 11.90 -25.20
N GLY A 13 -5.43 11.32 -24.39
CA GLY A 13 -5.08 10.90 -23.03
C GLY A 13 -5.72 11.65 -21.89
N PHE A 14 -6.65 12.58 -22.12
CA PHE A 14 -7.54 13.06 -21.05
C PHE A 14 -8.90 13.58 -21.55
N ILE A 15 -9.88 13.56 -20.64
CA ILE A 15 -11.14 14.30 -20.77
C ILE A 15 -11.25 15.23 -19.58
N ALA A 16 -11.51 16.51 -19.83
CA ALA A 16 -11.70 17.51 -18.80
C ALA A 16 -13.13 18.08 -18.82
N ILE A 17 -13.67 18.29 -17.63
CA ILE A 17 -14.99 18.85 -17.40
C ILE A 17 -14.82 20.03 -16.45
N TYR A 18 -15.20 21.22 -16.92
CA TYR A 18 -15.29 22.41 -16.09
C TYR A 18 -16.74 22.69 -15.73
N GLY A 19 -16.97 23.05 -14.48
CA GLY A 19 -18.31 23.28 -13.95
C GLY A 19 -18.27 23.81 -12.53
N GLU A 20 -19.39 23.65 -11.82
CA GLU A 20 -19.55 24.18 -10.47
C GLU A 20 -20.26 23.16 -9.56
N TRP A 21 -19.72 22.94 -8.36
CA TRP A 21 -20.48 22.26 -7.31
C TRP A 21 -21.50 23.22 -6.72
N ILE A 22 -22.77 23.00 -7.06
CA ILE A 22 -23.89 23.87 -6.70
C ILE A 22 -23.96 24.09 -5.17
N ASN A 23 -23.82 23.02 -4.40
CA ASN A 23 -23.98 23.07 -2.94
C ASN A 23 -22.84 23.83 -2.24
N THR A 24 -21.67 23.93 -2.88
CA THR A 24 -20.49 24.60 -2.31
C THR A 24 -20.13 25.89 -3.02
N GLN A 25 -20.87 26.26 -4.09
CA GLN A 25 -20.59 27.38 -4.99
C GLN A 25 -19.12 27.40 -5.45
N MET A 26 -18.58 26.21 -5.73
CA MET A 26 -17.17 26.05 -6.04
C MET A 26 -17.00 25.68 -7.49
N ALA A 27 -16.37 26.56 -8.27
CA ALA A 27 -15.92 26.23 -9.62
C ALA A 27 -14.87 25.11 -9.56
N CYS A 28 -14.97 24.16 -10.49
CA CYS A 28 -13.99 23.10 -10.60
C CYS A 28 -13.73 22.63 -12.03
N LEU A 29 -12.45 22.36 -12.26
CA LEU A 29 -11.93 21.59 -13.37
C LEU A 29 -11.64 20.15 -12.91
N MET A 30 -12.42 19.19 -13.41
CA MET A 30 -12.19 17.76 -13.22
C MET A 30 -11.56 17.19 -14.48
N ILE A 31 -10.41 16.54 -14.37
CA ILE A 31 -9.67 15.95 -15.48
C ILE A 31 -9.51 14.46 -15.23
N VAL A 32 -10.02 13.64 -16.15
CA VAL A 32 -9.84 12.19 -16.17
C VAL A 32 -8.74 11.87 -17.17
N VAL A 33 -7.63 11.32 -16.68
CA VAL A 33 -6.41 11.04 -17.42
C VAL A 33 -6.30 9.55 -17.73
N TYR A 34 -5.92 9.23 -18.96
CA TYR A 34 -5.41 7.94 -19.37
C TYR A 34 -4.13 8.17 -20.17
N ALA A 35 -2.99 8.22 -19.46
CA ALA A 35 -1.73 8.62 -20.04
C ALA A 35 -1.14 7.51 -20.93
N PRO A 36 -0.48 7.86 -22.05
CA PRO A 36 0.18 6.88 -22.91
C PRO A 36 1.35 6.20 -22.19
N GLN A 37 1.75 5.03 -22.69
CA GLN A 37 2.92 4.31 -22.15
C GLN A 37 4.25 4.95 -22.60
N ASP A 38 4.27 5.50 -23.81
CA ASP A 38 5.46 6.13 -24.40
C ASP A 38 5.87 7.42 -23.66
N VAL A 39 7.17 7.60 -23.46
CA VAL A 39 7.74 8.71 -22.69
C VAL A 39 7.57 10.05 -23.41
N THR A 40 7.73 10.07 -24.74
CA THR A 40 7.59 11.30 -25.54
C THR A 40 6.14 11.78 -25.53
N SER A 41 5.21 10.85 -25.67
CA SER A 41 3.77 11.12 -25.63
C SER A 41 3.34 11.58 -24.24
N LYS A 42 3.88 10.97 -23.17
CA LYS A 42 3.68 11.44 -21.78
C LYS A 42 4.18 12.86 -21.57
N ARG A 43 5.36 13.21 -22.09
CA ARG A 43 5.89 14.58 -22.03
C ARG A 43 4.91 15.59 -22.63
N SER A 44 4.42 15.33 -23.84
CA SER A 44 3.46 16.19 -24.52
C SER A 44 2.16 16.32 -23.72
N LEU A 45 1.66 15.21 -23.16
CA LEU A 45 0.50 15.20 -22.27
C LEU A 45 0.71 16.06 -21.02
N TRP A 46 1.86 15.95 -20.34
CA TRP A 46 2.18 16.76 -19.16
C TRP A 46 2.18 18.26 -19.44
N ILE A 47 2.70 18.68 -20.59
CA ILE A 47 2.68 20.08 -21.01
C ILE A 47 1.23 20.57 -21.23
N ARG A 48 0.42 19.77 -21.94
CA ARG A 48 -0.99 20.10 -22.18
C ARG A 48 -1.80 20.18 -20.88
N LEU A 49 -1.63 19.21 -19.99
CA LEU A 49 -2.28 19.21 -18.67
C LEU A 49 -1.83 20.39 -17.81
N ASN A 50 -0.55 20.73 -17.84
CA ASN A 50 -0.03 21.90 -17.13
C ASN A 50 -0.72 23.19 -17.58
N ASN A 51 -0.70 23.46 -18.90
CA ASN A 51 -1.35 24.63 -19.48
C ASN A 51 -2.85 24.67 -19.17
N LEU A 52 -3.51 23.51 -19.24
CA LEU A 52 -4.94 23.41 -18.97
C LEU A 52 -5.24 23.74 -17.50
N VAL A 53 -4.55 23.12 -16.53
CA VAL A 53 -4.77 23.39 -15.10
C VAL A 53 -4.52 24.86 -14.77
N LEU A 54 -3.44 25.45 -15.29
CA LEU A 54 -3.09 26.85 -15.05
C LEU A 54 -4.05 27.85 -15.73
N SER A 55 -4.73 27.45 -16.81
CA SER A 55 -5.71 28.29 -17.50
C SER A 55 -7.03 28.48 -16.73
N PHE A 56 -7.27 27.68 -15.68
CA PHE A 56 -8.49 27.76 -14.87
C PHE A 56 -8.19 28.24 -13.45
N GLN A 57 -8.78 29.37 -13.08
CA GLN A 57 -8.82 29.86 -11.70
C GLN A 57 -9.92 29.13 -10.92
N ALA A 58 -9.74 27.82 -10.68
CA ALA A 58 -10.74 26.95 -10.07
C ALA A 58 -10.11 25.81 -9.25
N ALA A 59 -10.90 25.14 -8.42
CA ALA A 59 -10.48 23.88 -7.82
C ALA A 59 -10.19 22.85 -8.92
N SER A 60 -9.07 22.15 -8.85
CA SER A 60 -8.70 21.15 -9.85
C SER A 60 -8.65 19.77 -9.21
N ILE A 61 -9.23 18.78 -9.89
CA ILE A 61 -9.12 17.36 -9.54
C ILE A 61 -8.66 16.63 -10.79
N VAL A 62 -7.41 16.15 -10.79
CA VAL A 62 -6.80 15.41 -11.90
C VAL A 62 -6.65 13.95 -11.46
N LEU A 63 -7.44 13.07 -12.05
CA LEU A 63 -7.52 11.67 -11.65
C LEU A 63 -7.36 10.72 -12.82
N GLY A 64 -6.92 9.49 -12.54
CA GLY A 64 -6.90 8.40 -13.52
C GLY A 64 -5.59 7.64 -13.53
N ASP A 65 -5.32 6.98 -14.65
CA ASP A 65 -4.10 6.21 -14.87
C ASP A 65 -3.03 7.09 -15.53
N PHE A 66 -1.99 7.44 -14.78
CA PHE A 66 -0.90 8.27 -15.26
C PHE A 66 0.20 7.46 -15.96
N ASN A 67 0.14 6.13 -15.93
CA ASN A 67 1.18 5.23 -16.45
C ASN A 67 2.61 5.64 -16.04
N GLU A 68 2.75 6.26 -14.87
CA GLU A 68 4.03 6.73 -14.33
C GLU A 68 4.05 6.70 -12.81
N VAL A 69 5.20 6.35 -12.23
CA VAL A 69 5.44 6.45 -10.78
C VAL A 69 6.27 7.69 -10.47
N ARG A 70 6.06 8.28 -9.29
CA ARG A 70 6.80 9.45 -8.83
C ARG A 70 8.16 9.08 -8.27
N PHE A 71 8.23 7.95 -7.56
CA PHE A 71 9.41 7.51 -6.83
C PHE A 71 9.70 6.02 -7.06
N GLU A 72 10.96 5.63 -6.90
CA GLU A 72 11.39 4.22 -7.01
C GLU A 72 10.64 3.31 -6.03
N SER A 73 10.34 3.80 -4.83
CA SER A 73 9.61 3.07 -3.78
C SER A 73 8.16 2.72 -4.15
N GLU A 74 7.64 3.30 -5.22
CA GLU A 74 6.31 3.07 -5.78
C GLU A 74 6.32 2.01 -6.90
N ARG A 75 7.48 1.38 -7.14
CA ARG A 75 7.65 0.27 -8.08
C ARG A 75 8.28 -0.94 -7.41
N LEU A 76 7.80 -2.13 -7.75
CA LEU A 76 8.36 -3.40 -7.30
C LEU A 76 8.48 -4.36 -8.49
N GLY A 77 9.58 -5.12 -8.53
CA GLY A 77 9.82 -6.15 -9.55
C GLY A 77 10.10 -5.64 -10.97
N SER A 78 10.39 -4.35 -11.12
CA SER A 78 10.78 -3.75 -12.40
C SER A 78 11.59 -2.48 -12.20
N THR A 79 12.30 -2.05 -13.24
CA THR A 79 13.16 -0.87 -13.21
C THR A 79 12.33 0.42 -13.15
N PHE A 80 12.73 1.33 -12.26
CA PHE A 80 12.17 2.68 -12.20
C PHE A 80 12.83 3.58 -13.25
N CYS A 81 12.01 4.25 -14.07
CA CYS A 81 12.49 5.25 -15.03
C CYS A 81 12.64 6.60 -14.34
N LYS A 82 13.86 6.95 -13.93
CA LYS A 82 14.17 8.23 -13.24
C LYS A 82 13.75 9.45 -14.06
N TYR A 83 13.97 9.41 -15.38
CA TYR A 83 13.59 10.51 -16.28
C TYR A 83 12.07 10.71 -16.33
N GLY A 84 11.30 9.64 -16.54
CA GLY A 84 9.83 9.71 -16.55
C GLY A 84 9.26 10.18 -15.21
N GLY A 85 9.75 9.64 -14.09
CA GLY A 85 9.35 10.08 -12.76
C GLY A 85 9.68 11.54 -12.47
N LYS A 86 10.84 12.04 -12.93
CA LYS A 86 11.18 13.47 -12.82
C LYS A 86 10.19 14.34 -13.58
N MET A 87 9.91 14.03 -14.84
CA MET A 87 8.97 14.82 -15.65
C MET A 87 7.57 14.87 -15.05
N PHE A 88 7.12 13.74 -14.49
CA PHE A 88 5.82 13.68 -13.83
C PHE A 88 5.80 14.52 -12.54
N ASN A 89 6.86 14.47 -11.74
CA ASN A 89 7.00 15.33 -10.57
C ASN A 89 7.08 16.82 -10.92
N ASP A 90 7.79 17.18 -12.00
CA ASP A 90 7.87 18.56 -12.48
C ASP A 90 6.47 19.07 -12.89
N PHE A 91 5.64 18.24 -13.55
CA PHE A 91 4.25 18.57 -13.84
C PHE A 91 3.43 18.84 -12.57
N ILE A 92 3.53 17.96 -11.57
CA ILE A 92 2.81 18.10 -10.29
C ILE A 92 3.22 19.41 -9.58
N ILE A 93 4.53 19.70 -9.54
CA ILE A 93 5.08 20.92 -8.93
C ILE A 93 4.60 22.16 -9.69
N ASN A 94 4.74 22.20 -11.01
CA ASN A 94 4.41 23.37 -11.82
C ASN A 94 2.90 23.68 -11.87
N THR A 95 2.05 22.78 -11.41
CA THR A 95 0.60 22.97 -11.34
C THR A 95 0.09 23.21 -9.91
N ASP A 96 1.00 23.26 -8.92
CA ASP A 96 0.67 23.30 -7.50
C ASP A 96 -0.36 22.23 -7.08
N LEU A 97 -0.29 21.07 -7.74
CA LEU A 97 -1.14 19.92 -7.43
C LEU A 97 -0.53 19.11 -6.29
N VAL A 98 -1.41 18.55 -5.48
CA VAL A 98 -1.05 17.77 -4.31
C VAL A 98 -1.51 16.33 -4.51
N ASP A 99 -0.58 15.40 -4.32
CA ASP A 99 -0.85 13.97 -4.26
C ASP A 99 -1.31 13.61 -2.84
N LEU A 100 -2.60 13.34 -2.71
CA LEU A 100 -3.22 13.07 -1.41
C LEU A 100 -2.71 11.76 -0.78
N PRO A 101 -2.65 11.68 0.56
CA PRO A 101 -2.27 10.45 1.25
C PRO A 101 -3.25 9.33 0.88
N MET A 102 -2.72 8.13 0.60
CA MET A 102 -3.50 6.97 0.17
C MET A 102 -3.41 5.83 1.17
N GLY A 103 -4.56 5.44 1.71
CA GLY A 103 -4.74 4.25 2.54
C GLY A 103 -5.16 3.01 1.74
N GLY A 104 -5.23 1.86 2.41
CA GLY A 104 -5.57 0.58 1.80
C GLY A 104 -4.34 -0.10 1.20
N ARG A 105 -4.22 -0.11 -0.12
CA ARG A 105 -3.12 -0.76 -0.85
C ARG A 105 -2.01 0.24 -1.21
N LYS A 106 -0.75 -0.18 -1.09
CA LYS A 106 0.41 0.64 -1.46
C LYS A 106 0.58 0.81 -2.98
N PHE A 107 0.24 -0.23 -3.74
CA PHE A 107 0.35 -0.26 -5.20
C PHE A 107 -1.04 -0.39 -5.82
N THR A 108 -1.26 0.30 -6.94
CA THR A 108 -2.55 0.37 -7.61
C THR A 108 -2.62 -0.62 -8.77
N ARG A 109 -1.50 -0.90 -9.44
CA ARG A 109 -1.42 -1.90 -10.50
C ARG A 109 -0.58 -3.10 -10.10
N MET A 110 -1.01 -4.28 -10.55
CA MET A 110 -0.27 -5.55 -10.43
C MET A 110 -0.31 -6.30 -11.76
N ASN A 111 0.84 -6.75 -12.29
CA ASN A 111 0.81 -7.58 -13.50
C ASN A 111 0.13 -8.94 -13.26
N LYS A 112 -0.21 -9.65 -14.34
CA LYS A 112 -0.89 -10.96 -14.31
C LYS A 112 -0.24 -12.00 -13.39
N HIS A 113 1.10 -11.95 -13.24
CA HIS A 113 1.87 -12.91 -12.44
C HIS A 113 2.13 -12.45 -11.00
N GLY A 114 1.66 -11.26 -10.58
CA GLY A 114 1.90 -10.72 -9.24
C GLY A 114 3.35 -10.28 -8.97
N THR A 115 4.26 -10.43 -9.93
CA THR A 115 5.69 -10.15 -9.79
C THR A 115 6.04 -8.68 -9.92
N LYS A 116 5.19 -7.88 -10.59
CA LYS A 116 5.43 -6.44 -10.84
C LYS A 116 4.29 -5.62 -10.27
N LEU A 117 4.62 -4.70 -9.38
CA LEU A 117 3.66 -3.78 -8.75
C LEU A 117 4.04 -2.34 -9.05
N SER A 118 3.05 -1.48 -9.22
CA SER A 118 3.26 -0.04 -9.44
C SER A 118 2.12 0.79 -8.89
N LYS A 119 2.40 2.00 -8.38
CA LYS A 119 1.38 3.02 -8.11
C LYS A 119 1.26 3.96 -9.31
N LEU A 120 0.36 3.61 -10.25
CA LEU A 120 0.11 4.36 -11.49
C LEU A 120 -1.11 5.26 -11.40
N ASP A 121 -2.12 4.82 -10.65
CA ASP A 121 -3.40 5.50 -10.53
C ASP A 121 -3.34 6.52 -9.39
N ARG A 122 -3.79 7.75 -9.66
CA ARG A 122 -3.75 8.85 -8.69
C ARG A 122 -4.98 9.74 -8.79
N ILE A 123 -5.22 10.48 -7.72
CA ILE A 123 -6.10 11.65 -7.69
C ILE A 123 -5.26 12.80 -7.12
N LEU A 124 -4.87 13.71 -7.99
CA LEU A 124 -4.14 14.93 -7.67
C LEU A 124 -5.14 16.07 -7.53
N VAL A 125 -4.98 16.92 -6.51
CA VAL A 125 -5.91 18.01 -6.24
C VAL A 125 -5.20 19.33 -6.05
N SER A 126 -5.83 20.45 -6.41
CA SER A 126 -5.24 21.78 -6.17
C SER A 126 -5.40 22.23 -4.71
N ASN A 127 -4.61 23.22 -4.31
CA ASN A 127 -4.73 23.86 -3.00
C ASN A 127 -6.13 24.45 -2.73
N HIS A 128 -6.82 24.93 -3.76
CA HIS A 128 -8.21 25.38 -3.66
C HIS A 128 -9.16 24.25 -3.19
N PHE A 129 -8.93 23.01 -3.64
CA PHE A 129 -9.68 21.84 -3.20
C PHE A 129 -9.35 21.51 -1.73
N ILE A 130 -8.06 21.48 -1.38
CA ILE A 130 -7.62 21.16 -0.01
C ILE A 130 -8.12 22.18 1.00
N ALA A 131 -8.17 23.47 0.64
CA ALA A 131 -8.73 24.51 1.49
C ALA A 131 -10.18 24.22 1.90
N LYS A 132 -10.95 23.55 1.02
CA LYS A 132 -12.32 23.13 1.30
C LYS A 132 -12.41 21.79 2.03
N TRP A 133 -11.51 20.85 1.72
CA TRP A 133 -11.46 19.51 2.34
C TRP A 133 -10.05 19.18 2.83
N PRO A 134 -9.61 19.77 3.97
CA PRO A 134 -8.24 19.62 4.46
C PRO A 134 -7.90 18.18 4.89
N ASN A 135 -8.92 17.40 5.25
CA ASN A 135 -8.78 16.00 5.67
C ASN A 135 -9.03 15.00 4.52
N ALA A 136 -8.98 15.47 3.27
CA ALA A 136 -9.17 14.59 2.12
C ALA A 136 -8.07 13.53 2.02
N GLN A 137 -8.48 12.29 1.77
CA GLN A 137 -7.57 11.16 1.62
C GLN A 137 -8.08 10.19 0.54
N LEU A 138 -7.18 9.36 0.03
CA LEU A 138 -7.50 8.34 -0.95
C LEU A 138 -7.61 6.97 -0.29
N LEU A 139 -8.49 6.12 -0.81
CA LEU A 139 -8.55 4.71 -0.45
C LEU A 139 -8.44 3.87 -1.71
N ALA A 140 -7.38 3.07 -1.81
CA ALA A 140 -7.27 2.05 -2.84
C ALA A 140 -8.06 0.79 -2.43
N LEU A 141 -9.02 0.39 -3.26
CA LEU A 141 -9.88 -0.77 -3.05
C LEU A 141 -9.24 -2.08 -3.55
N PRO A 142 -9.81 -3.25 -3.22
CA PRO A 142 -9.42 -4.54 -3.80
C PRO A 142 -9.46 -4.54 -5.35
N ARG A 143 -8.56 -5.33 -5.94
CA ARG A 143 -8.43 -5.55 -7.38
C ARG A 143 -9.20 -6.81 -7.77
N ASP A 144 -10.51 -6.69 -7.88
CA ASP A 144 -11.36 -7.87 -8.12
C ASP A 144 -11.63 -8.10 -9.61
N LEU A 145 -11.70 -7.03 -10.40
CA LEU A 145 -12.14 -7.06 -11.81
C LEU A 145 -11.09 -6.53 -12.81
N SER A 146 -9.92 -6.08 -12.34
CA SER A 146 -8.89 -5.42 -13.16
C SER A 146 -7.50 -5.66 -12.57
N ASP A 147 -6.45 -5.49 -13.39
CA ASP A 147 -5.08 -5.39 -12.91
C ASP A 147 -4.81 -4.08 -12.15
N HIS A 148 -5.74 -3.12 -12.17
CA HIS A 148 -5.76 -1.86 -11.43
C HIS A 148 -6.72 -1.88 -10.23
N CYS A 149 -6.34 -1.16 -9.16
CA CYS A 149 -7.17 -0.88 -7.99
C CYS A 149 -8.08 0.30 -8.30
N PRO A 150 -9.40 0.20 -8.07
CA PRO A 150 -10.24 1.38 -7.95
C PRO A 150 -9.75 2.27 -6.81
N ILE A 151 -9.73 3.59 -7.02
CA ILE A 151 -9.37 4.58 -5.99
C ILE A 151 -10.59 5.43 -5.68
N ILE A 152 -10.90 5.58 -4.38
CA ILE A 152 -11.94 6.48 -3.90
C ILE A 152 -11.31 7.67 -3.20
N LEU A 153 -11.74 8.87 -3.59
CA LEU A 153 -11.50 10.10 -2.84
C LEU A 153 -12.50 10.21 -1.69
N LYS A 154 -11.99 10.29 -0.45
CA LYS A 154 -12.77 10.52 0.76
C LYS A 154 -12.53 11.93 1.26
N THR A 155 -13.57 12.74 1.30
CA THR A 155 -13.54 14.13 1.79
C THR A 155 -14.00 14.28 3.24
N HIS A 156 -14.62 13.24 3.79
CA HIS A 156 -15.07 13.20 5.18
C HIS A 156 -14.23 12.20 5.98
N SER A 157 -13.63 12.68 7.05
CA SER A 157 -13.17 11.82 8.14
C SER A 157 -14.39 11.44 8.95
N VAL A 158 -14.93 10.24 8.74
CA VAL A 158 -15.70 9.62 9.82
C VAL A 158 -14.65 9.25 10.87
N ASP A 159 -14.52 10.10 11.88
CA ASP A 159 -13.68 9.80 13.03
C ASP A 159 -14.37 8.69 13.82
N TYR A 160 -13.98 7.45 13.55
CA TYR A 160 -14.39 6.29 14.35
C TYR A 160 -13.68 6.26 15.71
N GLY A 161 -13.02 7.36 16.08
CA GLY A 161 -12.15 7.47 17.22
C GLY A 161 -10.72 7.04 16.88
N PRO A 162 -9.86 6.99 17.91
CA PRO A 162 -8.46 6.62 17.74
C PRO A 162 -8.33 5.24 17.09
N ILE A 163 -7.41 5.10 16.13
CA ILE A 163 -7.09 3.80 15.50
C ILE A 163 -6.89 2.76 16.62
N PRO A 164 -7.69 1.67 16.64
CA PRO A 164 -7.57 0.68 17.69
C PRO A 164 -6.19 0.04 17.63
N PHE A 165 -5.64 -0.26 18.81
CA PHE A 165 -4.43 -1.04 18.89
C PHE A 165 -4.64 -2.38 18.18
N LYS A 166 -3.85 -2.64 17.14
CA LYS A 166 -3.84 -3.92 16.43
C LYS A 166 -2.73 -4.79 16.98
N PHE A 167 -3.13 -5.95 17.46
CA PHE A 167 -2.28 -7.00 18.01
C PHE A 167 -2.40 -8.22 17.08
N PHE A 168 -1.27 -8.82 16.71
CA PHE A 168 -1.31 -10.04 15.91
C PHE A 168 -1.53 -11.23 16.84
N ASN A 169 -2.57 -12.02 16.60
CA ASN A 169 -2.86 -13.21 17.40
C ASN A 169 -1.67 -14.18 17.45
N SER A 170 -0.83 -14.20 16.40
CA SER A 170 0.39 -15.00 16.37
C SER A 170 1.37 -14.66 17.49
N TRP A 171 1.38 -13.43 18.02
CA TRP A 171 2.27 -13.08 19.13
C TRP A 171 1.95 -13.86 20.41
N LEU A 172 0.70 -14.30 20.62
CA LEU A 172 0.31 -15.12 21.79
C LEU A 172 0.95 -16.50 21.78
N LEU A 173 1.45 -16.95 20.63
CA LEU A 173 2.10 -18.24 20.49
C LEU A 173 3.57 -18.19 20.91
N ASN A 174 4.07 -17.03 21.37
CA ASN A 174 5.43 -16.89 21.86
C ASN A 174 5.46 -17.06 23.39
N ASP A 175 6.13 -18.10 23.87
CA ASP A 175 6.30 -18.37 25.30
C ASP A 175 7.06 -17.25 26.03
N GLU A 176 7.93 -16.50 25.33
CA GLU A 176 8.65 -15.35 25.87
C GLU A 176 7.81 -14.06 25.90
N LEU A 177 6.63 -14.02 25.25
CA LEU A 177 5.79 -12.82 25.21
C LEU A 177 5.41 -12.38 26.63
N ASN A 178 5.06 -13.32 27.50
CA ASN A 178 4.67 -13.02 28.87
C ASN A 178 5.83 -12.39 29.65
N THR A 179 7.03 -12.97 29.54
CA THR A 179 8.25 -12.45 30.16
C THR A 179 8.58 -11.05 29.65
N LEU A 180 8.46 -10.83 28.34
CA LEU A 180 8.71 -9.53 27.72
C LEU A 180 7.73 -8.47 28.20
N ILE A 181 6.43 -8.81 28.25
CA ILE A 181 5.39 -7.94 28.79
C ILE A 181 5.76 -7.58 30.22
N CYS A 182 6.02 -8.56 31.09
CA CYS A 182 6.38 -8.30 32.48
C CYS A 182 7.62 -7.42 32.65
N GLN A 183 8.64 -7.59 31.81
CA GLN A 183 9.88 -6.81 31.87
C GLN A 183 9.74 -5.39 31.34
N ASN A 184 8.90 -5.18 30.33
CA ASN A 184 8.80 -3.92 29.59
C ASN A 184 7.45 -3.22 29.80
N TRP A 185 6.58 -3.75 30.66
CA TRP A 185 5.33 -3.10 31.02
C TRP A 185 5.63 -1.82 31.79
N PRO A 186 5.20 -0.64 31.30
CA PRO A 186 5.46 0.59 32.01
C PRO A 186 4.80 0.56 33.38
N LYS A 187 5.62 0.57 34.44
CA LYS A 187 5.17 0.70 35.82
C LYS A 187 4.55 2.08 35.99
N GLN A 188 3.47 2.16 36.76
CA GLN A 188 2.77 3.42 36.98
C GLN A 188 3.70 4.35 37.76
N THR A 189 4.03 5.50 37.19
CA THR A 189 4.79 6.54 37.90
C THR A 189 3.85 7.20 38.90
N ASN A 190 4.16 7.09 40.19
CA ASN A 190 3.38 7.64 41.31
C ASN A 190 3.43 9.18 41.41
N THR A 191 3.54 9.89 40.30
CA THR A 191 3.62 11.35 40.24
C THR A 191 2.47 11.91 39.43
N ILE A 192 1.24 11.70 39.88
CA ILE A 192 0.10 12.54 39.48
C ILE A 192 -0.73 12.84 40.72
N THR A 193 -0.63 14.09 41.18
CA THR A 193 -1.59 14.70 42.10
C THR A 193 -3.00 14.56 41.51
N HIS A 194 -3.97 14.22 42.35
CA HIS A 194 -5.33 13.71 42.03
C HIS A 194 -6.22 14.51 41.05
N GLN A 195 -5.72 15.54 40.36
CA GLN A 195 -6.52 16.44 39.52
C GLN A 195 -6.32 16.29 38.00
N ASN A 196 -5.32 15.55 37.49
CA ASN A 196 -5.06 15.44 36.03
C ASN A 196 -4.63 14.03 35.55
N SER A 197 -5.24 12.97 36.08
CA SER A 197 -4.93 11.60 35.62
C SER A 197 -5.64 11.27 34.30
N PRO A 198 -4.92 10.82 33.24
CA PRO A 198 -5.56 10.39 32.00
C PRO A 198 -6.46 9.18 32.23
N HIS A 199 -7.54 9.09 31.44
CA HIS A 199 -8.51 7.99 31.52
C HIS A 199 -7.79 6.61 31.45
N PRO A 200 -8.17 5.61 32.26
CA PRO A 200 -7.48 4.31 32.32
C PRO A 200 -7.26 3.64 30.96
N ALA A 201 -8.22 3.77 30.04
CA ALA A 201 -8.08 3.25 28.68
C ALA A 201 -6.98 3.95 27.85
N ILE A 202 -6.73 5.24 28.07
CA ILE A 202 -5.65 6.00 27.42
C ILE A 202 -4.31 5.55 27.97
N SER A 203 -4.21 5.41 29.29
CA SER A 203 -3.02 4.86 29.97
C SER A 203 -2.71 3.44 29.50
N LEU A 204 -3.72 2.59 29.37
CA LEU A 204 -3.57 1.23 28.85
C LEU A 204 -3.10 1.22 27.39
N LYS A 205 -3.68 2.06 26.53
CA LYS A 205 -3.26 2.20 25.13
C LYS A 205 -1.79 2.62 25.02
N GLN A 206 -1.35 3.60 25.81
CA GLN A 206 0.04 4.07 25.81
C GLN A 206 1.01 2.94 26.21
N LYS A 207 0.64 2.11 27.20
CA LYS A 207 1.43 0.93 27.59
C LYS A 207 1.56 -0.08 26.44
N PHE A 208 0.48 -0.35 25.72
CA PHE A 208 0.51 -1.21 24.54
C PHE A 208 1.33 -0.64 23.37
N GLN A 209 1.35 0.69 23.20
CA GLN A 209 2.19 1.33 22.18
C GLN A 209 3.68 1.19 22.48
N VAL A 210 4.08 1.39 23.75
CA VAL A 210 5.47 1.16 24.19
C VAL A 210 5.88 -0.29 23.96
N LEU A 211 5.03 -1.24 24.38
CA LEU A 211 5.26 -2.66 24.21
C LEU A 211 5.41 -3.05 22.73
N LYS A 212 4.56 -2.52 21.84
CA LYS A 212 4.64 -2.79 20.40
C LYS A 212 5.97 -2.35 19.81
N ASN A 213 6.48 -1.18 20.21
CA ASN A 213 7.78 -0.71 19.77
C ASN A 213 8.90 -1.66 20.24
N VAL A 214 8.86 -2.12 21.50
CA VAL A 214 9.84 -3.09 22.03
C VAL A 214 9.77 -4.42 21.27
N ILE A 215 8.58 -4.95 20.99
CA ILE A 215 8.42 -6.20 20.21
C ILE A 215 9.00 -6.05 18.80
N GLN A 216 8.85 -4.86 18.18
CA GLN A 216 9.33 -4.58 16.84
C GLN A 216 10.84 -4.33 16.78
N THR A 217 11.44 -3.72 17.81
CA THR A 217 12.86 -3.35 17.81
C THR A 217 13.79 -4.42 18.37
N ASN A 218 13.33 -5.27 19.30
CA ASN A 218 14.21 -6.15 20.06
C ASN A 218 14.51 -7.50 19.40
N SER A 219 14.47 -7.60 18.07
CA SER A 219 14.66 -8.86 17.30
C SER A 219 13.73 -10.03 17.67
N LEU A 220 12.74 -9.82 18.54
CA LEU A 220 11.81 -10.86 18.98
C LEU A 220 10.96 -11.41 17.86
N TRP A 221 10.61 -10.57 16.88
CA TRP A 221 9.99 -11.03 15.65
C TRP A 221 10.86 -12.05 14.91
N ARG A 222 12.19 -11.90 14.95
CA ARG A 222 13.17 -12.84 14.36
C ARG A 222 13.33 -14.09 15.25
N ARG A 223 13.55 -13.91 16.56
CA ARG A 223 13.66 -15.02 17.53
C ARG A 223 12.41 -15.89 17.61
N PHE A 224 11.23 -15.29 17.48
CA PHE A 224 9.93 -15.97 17.43
C PHE A 224 9.80 -16.85 16.19
N ILE A 225 10.24 -16.37 15.03
CA ILE A 225 10.26 -17.17 13.79
C ILE A 225 11.29 -18.30 13.92
N THR A 226 12.46 -18.04 14.50
CA THR A 226 13.48 -19.06 14.76
C THR A 226 13.05 -20.11 15.80
N SER A 227 12.30 -19.73 16.85
CA SER A 227 11.88 -20.66 17.91
C SER A 227 10.78 -21.62 17.45
N ILE A 228 9.97 -21.23 16.46
CA ILE A 228 8.88 -22.06 15.93
C ILE A 228 9.36 -22.92 14.76
N TYR A 229 10.30 -22.46 13.94
CA TYR A 229 10.63 -23.09 12.66
C TYR A 229 12.12 -23.45 12.48
N GLY A 230 12.92 -23.33 13.55
CA GLY A 230 14.36 -23.59 13.54
C GLY A 230 15.18 -22.49 12.86
N GLU A 231 16.49 -22.67 12.79
CA GLU A 231 17.44 -21.65 12.29
C GLU A 231 17.23 -21.28 10.80
N TYR A 232 16.54 -22.14 10.02
CA TYR A 232 16.37 -22.02 8.56
C TYR A 232 14.93 -22.11 8.03
N GLY A 233 13.91 -22.22 8.88
CA GLY A 233 12.50 -22.22 8.43
C GLY A 233 12.06 -23.45 7.62
N GLY A 234 12.60 -24.66 7.89
CA GLY A 234 12.07 -25.96 7.44
C GLY A 234 12.59 -26.60 6.13
N LEU A 235 13.34 -25.88 5.30
CA LEU A 235 13.50 -26.18 3.86
C LEU A 235 14.58 -27.16 3.38
N GLU A 236 15.13 -28.02 4.23
CA GLU A 236 16.23 -28.88 3.80
C GLU A 236 15.80 -30.20 3.11
N ASN A 237 14.50 -30.57 3.08
CA ASN A 237 14.09 -31.92 2.63
C ASN A 237 12.79 -31.99 1.77
N VAL A 238 12.74 -31.38 0.58
CA VAL A 238 11.53 -31.42 -0.32
C VAL A 238 11.83 -32.06 -1.68
N ASP A 239 12.75 -33.01 -1.75
CA ASP A 239 13.18 -33.52 -3.05
C ASP A 239 12.43 -34.73 -3.61
N ASN A 240 11.54 -35.46 -2.91
CA ASN A 240 11.13 -36.76 -3.48
C ASN A 240 9.71 -37.33 -3.28
N ASN A 241 8.64 -36.60 -2.91
CA ASN A 241 7.28 -37.13 -3.15
C ASN A 241 6.14 -36.11 -2.94
N THR A 242 5.44 -35.75 -4.02
CA THR A 242 4.20 -34.93 -4.00
C THR A 242 2.92 -35.77 -3.92
N HIS A 243 3.02 -37.09 -3.93
CA HIS A 243 1.88 -38.03 -3.99
C HIS A 243 0.96 -38.01 -2.76
N GLY A 244 1.37 -37.40 -1.64
CA GLY A 244 0.57 -37.30 -0.41
C GLY A 244 -0.20 -35.99 -0.22
N LEU A 245 -0.08 -35.02 -1.13
CA LEU A 245 -0.68 -33.70 -0.94
C LEU A 245 -2.18 -33.67 -1.30
N PRO A 246 -3.06 -33.13 -0.42
CA PRO A 246 -4.48 -32.94 -0.72
C PRO A 246 -4.72 -31.98 -1.90
N SER A 247 -5.87 -32.12 -2.56
CA SER A 247 -6.26 -31.23 -3.66
C SER A 247 -6.57 -29.83 -3.13
N SER A 248 -5.56 -28.96 -3.16
CA SER A 248 -5.63 -27.57 -2.73
C SER A 248 -5.04 -26.64 -3.79
N PRO A 249 -5.32 -25.31 -3.70
CA PRO A 249 -4.67 -24.32 -4.55
C PRO A 249 -3.13 -24.42 -4.54
N TRP A 250 -2.55 -24.98 -3.47
CA TRP A 250 -1.11 -25.13 -3.28
C TRP A 250 -0.51 -26.34 -3.98
N LYS A 251 -1.26 -27.45 -4.08
CA LYS A 251 -0.89 -28.57 -4.94
C LYS A 251 -0.73 -28.11 -6.39
N SER A 252 -1.64 -27.28 -6.88
CA SER A 252 -1.54 -26.68 -8.21
C SER A 252 -0.31 -25.77 -8.35
N VAL A 253 0.06 -25.00 -7.32
CA VAL A 253 1.27 -24.13 -7.33
C VAL A 253 2.57 -24.93 -7.26
N ILE A 254 2.61 -26.05 -6.55
CA ILE A 254 3.77 -26.94 -6.46
C ILE A 254 3.90 -27.83 -7.71
N GLU A 255 2.79 -28.30 -8.29
CA GLU A 255 2.78 -28.99 -9.59
C GLU A 255 3.24 -28.07 -10.73
N LEU A 256 3.01 -26.76 -10.59
CA LEU A 256 3.56 -25.73 -11.47
C LEU A 256 5.08 -25.56 -11.34
N LYS A 257 5.76 -26.08 -10.30
CA LYS A 257 7.23 -26.01 -10.14
C LYS A 257 7.97 -26.57 -11.35
N ASN A 258 7.57 -27.75 -11.81
CA ASN A 258 8.20 -28.40 -12.95
C ASN A 258 7.87 -27.71 -14.29
N HIS A 259 6.68 -27.10 -14.39
CA HIS A 259 6.24 -26.35 -15.56
C HIS A 259 6.92 -24.98 -15.66
N LEU A 260 7.18 -24.32 -14.52
CA LEU A 260 7.82 -23.00 -14.41
C LEU A 260 9.34 -23.08 -14.57
N SER A 261 9.96 -24.21 -14.19
CA SER A 261 11.37 -24.48 -14.50
C SER A 261 11.64 -24.59 -16.00
N CYS A 262 10.69 -25.06 -16.81
CA CYS A 262 10.81 -25.05 -18.28
C CYS A 262 10.83 -23.65 -18.91
N PHE A 263 10.44 -22.62 -18.15
CA PHE A 263 10.50 -21.21 -18.55
C PHE A 263 11.59 -20.41 -17.81
N ASP A 264 12.55 -21.10 -17.19
CA ASP A 264 13.66 -20.52 -16.41
C ASP A 264 13.20 -19.71 -15.17
N ILE A 265 11.97 -19.95 -14.70
CA ILE A 265 11.42 -19.31 -13.51
C ILE A 265 11.60 -20.25 -12.32
N ASN A 266 12.63 -19.99 -11.52
CA ASN A 266 12.89 -20.76 -10.30
C ASN A 266 11.98 -20.26 -9.16
N LEU A 267 10.90 -21.00 -8.89
CA LEU A 267 9.93 -20.76 -7.82
C LEU A 267 10.60 -20.53 -6.45
N HIS A 268 11.69 -21.24 -6.19
CA HIS A 268 12.45 -21.14 -4.94
C HIS A 268 13.07 -19.74 -4.77
N THR A 269 13.50 -19.09 -5.88
CA THR A 269 14.01 -17.70 -5.90
C THR A 269 12.92 -16.62 -5.87
N VAL A 270 11.72 -16.92 -6.37
CA VAL A 270 10.60 -15.95 -6.45
C VAL A 270 9.96 -15.73 -5.08
N PHE A 271 9.85 -16.79 -4.30
CA PHE A 271 9.28 -16.74 -2.96
C PHE A 271 10.37 -16.69 -1.88
N THR A 272 11.64 -16.57 -2.29
CA THR A 272 12.72 -16.16 -1.40
C THR A 272 12.99 -14.68 -1.45
N ARG A 273 13.18 -14.07 -0.29
CA ARG A 273 13.58 -12.66 -0.21
C ARG A 273 14.71 -12.50 0.78
N LYS A 274 15.79 -11.87 0.32
CA LYS A 274 16.91 -11.50 1.16
C LYS A 274 16.50 -10.35 2.07
N VAL A 275 16.58 -10.56 3.37
CA VAL A 275 16.30 -9.55 4.39
C VAL A 275 17.58 -8.78 4.71
N GLU A 276 17.46 -7.60 5.32
CA GLU A 276 18.57 -6.63 5.49
C GLU A 276 19.79 -7.18 6.24
N ASP A 277 19.61 -8.25 7.03
CA ASP A 277 20.69 -8.95 7.73
C ASP A 277 21.43 -10.01 6.88
N GLY A 278 21.07 -10.12 5.60
CA GLY A 278 21.69 -11.03 4.65
C GLY A 278 21.05 -12.41 4.54
N SER A 279 20.07 -12.74 5.39
CA SER A 279 19.35 -14.04 5.38
C SER A 279 18.23 -14.10 4.33
N TRP A 280 17.75 -15.30 3.98
CA TRP A 280 16.71 -15.51 2.97
C TRP A 280 15.44 -16.10 3.59
N PHE A 281 14.29 -15.40 3.47
CA PHE A 281 12.96 -15.88 3.90
C PHE A 281 12.35 -16.79 2.82
N LYS A 282 11.52 -17.80 3.15
CA LYS A 282 10.77 -18.62 2.17
C LYS A 282 9.31 -18.80 2.62
N PHE A 283 8.35 -18.45 1.76
CA PHE A 283 6.95 -18.24 2.13
C PHE A 283 6.11 -19.50 2.50
N TRP A 284 6.55 -20.74 2.23
CA TRP A 284 5.65 -21.91 2.12
C TRP A 284 5.85 -23.08 3.10
N GLU A 285 6.80 -23.02 4.03
CA GLU A 285 7.00 -24.12 5.01
C GLU A 285 6.36 -23.86 6.38
N ASP A 286 5.81 -22.66 6.60
CA ASP A 286 5.36 -22.22 7.91
C ASP A 286 3.83 -22.19 8.07
N HIS A 287 3.36 -22.41 9.29
CA HIS A 287 1.95 -22.47 9.68
C HIS A 287 1.31 -21.07 9.68
N TRP A 288 0.18 -20.91 8.98
CA TRP A 288 -0.58 -19.66 8.93
C TRP A 288 -2.05 -19.90 9.32
N ILE A 289 -2.48 -19.26 10.42
CA ILE A 289 -3.86 -19.17 10.94
C ILE A 289 -4.68 -20.47 10.79
N GLY A 290 -4.60 -21.34 11.79
CA GLY A 290 -5.23 -22.66 11.81
C GLY A 290 -4.21 -23.73 12.22
N LEU A 291 -4.70 -24.91 12.62
CA LEU A 291 -3.89 -25.97 13.24
C LEU A 291 -2.92 -26.72 12.28
N CYS A 292 -2.76 -26.31 11.01
CA CYS A 292 -1.89 -26.98 10.03
C CYS A 292 -1.12 -25.99 9.12
N ASN A 293 0.06 -26.39 8.58
CA ASN A 293 0.87 -25.57 7.69
C ASN A 293 0.46 -25.80 6.25
N LEU A 294 0.90 -24.90 5.39
CA LEU A 294 0.71 -25.00 3.94
C LEU A 294 1.46 -26.19 3.31
N LYS A 295 2.25 -26.94 4.08
CA LYS A 295 2.95 -28.17 3.67
C LYS A 295 2.10 -29.43 3.90
N THR A 296 1.14 -29.42 4.82
CA THR A 296 0.32 -30.60 5.21
C THR A 296 -1.18 -30.43 4.97
N SER A 297 -1.61 -29.35 4.32
CA SER A 297 -3.02 -29.00 4.01
C SER A 297 -3.42 -29.28 2.56
#